data_AF-A0A951TSC2-F1
#
_entry.id   AF-A0A951TSC2-F1
#
_cell.length_a   1.000
_cell.length_b   1.000
_cell.length_c   1.000
_cell.angle_alpha   90.00
_cell.angle_beta   90.00
_cell.angle_gamma   90.00
#
_symmetry.space_group_name_H-M   'P 1'
#
loop_
_entity.id
_entity.type
_entity.pdbx_description
1 polymer ?
#
loop_
_entity_poly.entity_id
_entity_poly.type
_entity_poly.pdbx_seq_one_letter_code
_entity_poly.pdbx_strand_id
1 'polypeptide(L)'
;MDDQEALKEENRRLRRLRLIVDLTLQRLYQDPDLTLLEALTMVEKVRETALSMFPGKETAFELIYRPRFERVLAVRWPYELPEEIGPSYVLGDPSEES
;
A
#
# COMPACT_ATOMS: atom_id res chain seq x y z
N MET A 1 19.04 -26.18 -10.94
CA MET A 1 19.69 -24.87 -11.14
C MET A 1 18.69 -23.72 -11.06
N ASP A 2 17.37 -23.99 -10.94
CA ASP A 2 16.30 -22.99 -10.98
C ASP A 2 16.02 -22.21 -9.69
N ASP A 3 16.28 -22.76 -8.51
CA ASP A 3 15.87 -22.13 -7.24
C ASP A 3 16.55 -20.77 -6.99
N GLN A 4 17.80 -20.62 -7.44
CA GLN A 4 18.52 -19.35 -7.30
C GLN A 4 18.01 -18.26 -8.24
N GLU A 5 17.44 -18.62 -9.38
CA GLU A 5 16.89 -17.67 -10.35
C GLU A 5 15.49 -17.21 -9.92
N ALA A 6 14.66 -18.14 -9.44
CA ALA A 6 13.38 -17.82 -8.81
C ALA A 6 13.54 -16.89 -7.59
N LEU A 7 14.50 -17.18 -6.70
CA LEU A 7 14.81 -16.33 -5.55
C LEU A 7 15.32 -14.93 -5.96
N LYS A 8 16.12 -14.83 -7.02
CA LYS A 8 16.58 -13.53 -7.53
C LYS A 8 15.43 -12.72 -8.10
N GLU A 9 14.52 -13.36 -8.81
CA GLU A 9 13.34 -12.69 -9.38
C GLU A 9 12.37 -12.23 -8.29
N GLU A 10 12.12 -13.04 -7.27
CA GLU A 10 11.32 -12.64 -6.11
C GLU A 10 11.95 -11.44 -5.38
N ASN A 11 13.26 -11.46 -5.15
CA ASN A 11 13.98 -10.34 -4.55
C ASN A 11 13.90 -9.06 -5.40
N ARG A 12 13.94 -9.17 -6.74
CA ARG A 12 13.77 -8.02 -7.64
C ARG A 12 12.38 -7.42 -7.51
N ARG A 13 11.33 -8.25 -7.49
CA ARG A 13 9.96 -7.79 -7.29
C ARG A 13 9.79 -7.11 -5.92
N LEU A 14 10.42 -7.65 -4.88
CA LEU A 14 10.32 -7.08 -3.53
C LEU A 14 10.97 -5.69 -3.46
N ARG A 15 12.16 -5.55 -4.06
CA ARG A 15 12.85 -4.26 -4.15
C ARG A 15 12.04 -3.25 -4.96
N ARG A 16 11.44 -3.69 -6.07
CA ARG A 16 10.60 -2.83 -6.92
C ARG A 16 9.35 -2.36 -6.18
N LEU A 17 8.68 -3.26 -5.49
CA LEU A 17 7.50 -2.91 -4.69
C LEU A 17 7.86 -1.93 -3.57
N ARG A 18 8.95 -2.18 -2.85
CA ARG A 18 9.43 -1.26 -1.81
C ARG A 18 9.71 0.13 -2.36
N LEU A 19 10.34 0.23 -3.53
CA LEU A 19 10.58 1.50 -4.19
C LEU A 19 9.26 2.22 -4.53
N ILE A 20 8.28 1.52 -5.09
CA ILE A 20 6.96 2.09 -5.41
C ILE A 20 6.29 2.62 -4.14
N VAL A 21 6.28 1.83 -3.06
CA VAL A 21 5.71 2.24 -1.78
C VAL A 21 6.42 3.47 -1.21
N ASP A 22 7.75 3.46 -1.16
CA ASP A 22 8.54 4.56 -0.61
C ASP A 22 8.31 5.85 -1.41
N LEU A 23 8.22 5.78 -2.75
CA LEU A 23 7.90 6.93 -3.61
C LEU A 23 6.47 7.44 -3.38
N THR A 24 5.49 6.55 -3.25
CA THR A 24 4.11 6.93 -2.97
C THR A 24 4.01 7.60 -1.61
N LEU A 25 4.64 7.03 -0.56
CA LEU A 25 4.69 7.65 0.76
C LEU A 25 5.34 9.04 0.70
N GLN A 26 6.46 9.18 0.00
CA GLN A 26 7.12 10.47 -0.16
C GLN A 26 6.18 11.50 -0.82
N ARG A 27 5.46 11.10 -1.86
CA ARG A 27 4.48 11.97 -2.53
C ARG A 27 3.33 12.37 -1.60
N LEU A 28 2.78 11.41 -0.86
CA LEU A 28 1.72 11.67 0.12
C LEU A 28 2.16 12.67 1.20
N TYR A 29 3.43 12.67 1.58
CA TYR A 29 3.99 13.63 2.53
C TYR A 29 4.30 15.02 1.92
N GLN A 30 4.76 15.07 0.67
CA GLN A 30 5.39 16.27 0.12
C GLN A 30 4.48 17.13 -0.76
N ASP A 31 3.45 16.56 -1.37
CA ASP A 31 2.59 17.25 -2.33
C ASP A 31 1.46 17.98 -1.58
N PRO A 32 1.49 19.31 -1.35
CA PRO A 32 0.50 19.99 -0.51
C PRO A 32 -0.91 20.08 -1.13
N ASP A 33 -1.00 20.00 -2.45
CA ASP A 33 -2.25 20.18 -3.20
C ASP A 33 -3.03 18.85 -3.40
N LEU A 34 -2.39 17.72 -3.08
CA LEU A 34 -3.02 16.41 -3.16
C LEU A 34 -4.29 16.36 -2.30
N THR A 35 -5.37 15.85 -2.89
CA THR A 35 -6.63 15.61 -2.19
C THR A 35 -6.65 14.23 -1.52
N LEU A 36 -7.52 14.04 -0.53
CA LEU A 36 -7.70 12.73 0.10
C LEU A 36 -8.06 11.67 -0.96
N LEU A 37 -9.02 11.96 -1.85
CA LEU A 37 -9.44 11.00 -2.89
C LEU A 37 -8.28 10.56 -3.79
N GLU A 38 -7.41 11.48 -4.20
CA GLU A 38 -6.21 11.15 -4.99
C GLU A 38 -5.24 10.29 -4.19
N ALA A 39 -5.01 10.62 -2.92
CA ALA A 39 -4.18 9.84 -2.03
C ALA A 39 -4.70 8.40 -1.85
N LEU A 40 -5.99 8.22 -1.59
CA LEU A 40 -6.65 6.91 -1.50
C LEU A 40 -6.49 6.14 -2.82
N THR A 41 -6.72 6.79 -3.95
CA THR A 41 -6.57 6.19 -5.29
C THR A 41 -5.12 5.74 -5.55
N MET A 42 -4.13 6.53 -5.11
CA MET A 42 -2.72 6.15 -5.24
C MET A 42 -2.39 4.93 -4.39
N VAL A 43 -2.90 4.89 -3.16
CA VAL A 43 -2.71 3.77 -2.23
C VAL A 43 -3.34 2.49 -2.79
N GLU A 44 -4.55 2.56 -3.34
CA GLU A 44 -5.20 1.40 -3.98
C GLU A 44 -4.41 0.90 -5.20
N LYS A 45 -3.92 1.80 -6.07
CA LYS A 45 -3.07 1.40 -7.21
C LYS A 45 -1.79 0.70 -6.78
N VAL A 46 -1.19 1.10 -5.65
CA VAL A 46 -0.02 0.42 -5.10
C VAL A 46 -0.39 -0.97 -4.62
N ARG A 47 -1.55 -1.13 -3.96
CA ARG A 47 -2.09 -2.43 -3.55
C ARG A 47 -2.28 -3.33 -4.77
N GLU A 48 -3.06 -2.92 -5.78
CA GLU A 48 -3.28 -3.69 -7.01
C GLU A 48 -1.95 -4.10 -7.68
N THR A 49 -1.00 -3.18 -7.76
CA THR A 49 0.34 -3.45 -8.30
C THR A 49 1.06 -4.51 -7.47
N ALA A 50 0.99 -4.44 -6.14
CA ALA A 50 1.58 -5.45 -5.25
C ALA A 50 0.95 -6.83 -5.45
N LEU A 51 -0.38 -6.91 -5.54
CA LEU A 51 -1.10 -8.18 -5.73
C LEU A 51 -0.74 -8.83 -7.07
N SER A 52 -0.63 -8.02 -8.12
CA SER A 52 -0.19 -8.52 -9.45
C SER A 52 1.25 -9.04 -9.46
N MET A 53 2.14 -8.48 -8.62
CA MET A 53 3.54 -8.91 -8.51
C MET A 53 3.72 -10.16 -7.64
N PHE A 54 2.81 -10.36 -6.67
CA PHE A 54 2.85 -11.42 -5.67
C PHE A 54 1.47 -12.06 -5.44
N PRO A 55 0.98 -12.86 -6.41
CA PRO A 55 -0.30 -13.55 -6.25
C PRO A 55 -0.26 -14.47 -5.00
N GLY A 56 -1.25 -14.35 -4.12
CA GLY A 56 -1.38 -15.16 -2.90
C GLY A 56 -0.47 -14.76 -1.73
N LYS A 57 0.16 -13.58 -1.78
CA LYS A 57 0.90 -12.99 -0.63
C LYS A 57 0.27 -11.68 -0.15
N GLU A 58 -1.04 -11.48 -0.35
CA GLU A 58 -1.74 -10.24 0.00
C GLU A 58 -1.56 -9.90 1.49
N THR A 59 -1.74 -10.89 2.37
CA THR A 59 -1.67 -10.70 3.82
C THR A 59 -0.34 -10.11 4.29
N ALA A 60 0.79 -10.48 3.68
CA ALA A 60 2.10 -9.95 4.06
C ALA A 60 2.29 -8.49 3.62
N PHE A 61 1.73 -8.12 2.46
CA PHE A 61 1.71 -6.73 2.02
C PHE A 61 0.92 -5.86 2.98
N GLU A 62 -0.28 -6.32 3.33
CA GLU A 62 -1.17 -5.60 4.23
C GLU A 62 -0.51 -5.39 5.59
N LEU A 63 0.04 -6.42 6.22
CA LEU A 63 0.66 -6.29 7.54
C LEU A 63 1.85 -5.33 7.58
N ILE A 64 2.60 -5.17 6.48
CA ILE A 64 3.85 -4.38 6.46
C ILE A 64 3.61 -2.95 5.98
N TYR A 65 2.78 -2.77 4.94
CA TYR A 65 2.66 -1.50 4.22
C TYR A 65 1.39 -0.73 4.55
N ARG A 66 0.26 -1.40 4.84
CA ARG A 66 -0.98 -0.74 5.25
C ARG A 66 -0.77 0.21 6.43
N PRO A 67 -0.13 -0.19 7.55
CA PRO A 67 0.04 0.72 8.70
C PRO A 67 0.86 1.97 8.37
N ARG A 68 1.67 1.95 7.31
CA ARG A 68 2.45 3.11 6.87
C ARG A 68 1.57 4.10 6.12
N PHE A 69 0.75 3.62 5.19
CA PHE A 69 -0.19 4.46 4.47
C PHE A 69 -1.24 5.06 5.41
N GLU A 70 -1.82 4.23 6.29
CA GLU A 70 -2.79 4.68 7.29
C GLU A 70 -2.26 5.83 8.15
N ARG A 71 -1.01 5.74 8.62
CA ARG A 71 -0.38 6.82 9.39
C ARG A 71 -0.29 8.12 8.60
N VAL A 72 0.10 8.05 7.33
CA VAL A 72 0.21 9.26 6.48
C VAL A 72 -1.15 9.88 6.26
N LEU A 73 -2.14 9.05 5.91
CA LEU A 73 -3.50 9.51 5.66
C LEU A 73 -4.10 10.16 6.91
N ALA A 74 -3.94 9.54 8.08
CA ALA A 74 -4.44 10.06 9.35
C ALA A 74 -3.76 11.38 9.77
N VAL A 75 -2.46 11.51 9.52
CA VAL A 75 -1.72 12.76 9.83
C VAL A 75 -2.16 13.90 8.92
N ARG A 76 -2.39 13.61 7.63
CA ARG A 76 -2.64 14.64 6.63
C ARG A 76 -4.11 15.03 6.51
N TRP A 77 -5.02 14.08 6.71
CA TRP A 77 -6.47 14.28 6.60
C TRP A 77 -7.21 13.79 7.86
N PRO A 78 -6.91 14.36 9.04
CA PRO A 78 -7.46 13.88 10.31
C PRO A 78 -8.98 14.02 10.45
N TYR A 79 -9.60 14.96 9.72
CA TYR A 79 -11.05 15.25 9.82
C TYR A 79 -11.86 14.75 8.61
N GLU A 80 -11.19 14.26 7.56
CA GLU A 80 -11.85 13.76 6.35
C GLU A 80 -11.96 12.23 6.36
N LEU A 81 -11.26 11.55 7.26
CA LEU A 81 -11.41 10.11 7.50
C LEU A 81 -12.55 9.88 8.51
N PRO A 82 -13.56 9.05 8.20
CA PRO A 82 -14.64 8.75 9.14
C PRO A 82 -14.09 8.09 10.42
N GLU A 83 -14.29 8.73 11.59
CA GLU A 83 -13.85 8.19 12.89
C GLU A 83 -14.44 6.81 13.20
N GLU A 84 -15.65 6.52 12.70
CA GLU A 84 -16.38 5.27 12.97
C GLU A 84 -15.81 4.05 12.24
N ILE A 85 -15.03 4.23 11.18
CA ILE A 85 -14.51 3.13 10.35
C ILE A 85 -12.97 3.04 10.41
N GLY A 86 -12.30 4.09 10.86
CA GLY A 86 -10.84 4.13 10.98
C GLY A 86 -10.12 4.03 9.63
N PRO A 87 -8.79 4.21 9.60
CA PRO A 87 -8.02 4.17 8.36
C PRO A 87 -7.95 2.76 7.73
N SER A 88 -8.42 1.73 8.44
CA SER A 88 -8.52 0.34 7.96
C SER A 88 -9.44 0.17 6.76
N TYR A 89 -10.45 1.03 6.59
CA TYR A 89 -11.40 0.95 5.47
C TYR A 89 -10.76 1.28 4.11
N VAL A 90 -9.78 2.18 4.12
CA VAL A 90 -9.18 2.74 2.90
C VAL A 90 -8.59 1.68 1.99
N LEU A 91 -8.07 0.60 2.57
CA LEU A 91 -7.37 -0.47 1.86
C LEU A 91 -8.21 -1.76 1.77
N GLY A 92 -9.50 -1.71 2.14
CA GLY A 92 -10.40 -2.87 2.27
C GLY A 92 -10.03 -3.77 3.45
N ASP A 93 -11.00 -4.30 4.19
CA ASP A 93 -10.69 -5.30 5.22
C ASP A 93 -10.33 -6.63 4.51
N PRO A 94 -9.15 -7.23 4.77
CA PRO A 94 -8.81 -8.55 4.21
C PRO A 94 -9.81 -9.65 4.61
N SER A 95 -10.71 -9.39 5.56
CA SER A 95 -11.78 -10.30 5.99
C SER A 95 -12.98 -10.36 5.04
N GLU A 96 -13.12 -9.44 4.06
CA GLU A 96 -14.31 -9.35 3.20
C GLU A 96 -14.18 -10.03 1.83
N GLU A 97 -12.99 -10.46 1.40
CA GLU A 97 -12.84 -11.33 0.21
C GLU A 97 -12.98 -12.81 0.64
N SER A 98 -14.22 -13.29 0.74
CA SER A 98 -14.60 -14.72 0.88
C SER A 98 -15.10 -15.31 -0.43
#